data_AF-A0A1F2UMC9-F1
#
_entry.id   AF-A0A1F2UMC9-F1
#
_cell.length_a   1.000
_cell.length_b   1.000
_cell.length_c   1.000
_cell.angle_alpha   90.00
_cell.angle_beta   90.00
_cell.angle_gamma   90.00
#
_symmetry.space_group_name_H-M   'P 1'
#
loop_
_entity.id
_entity.type
_entity.pdbx_description
1 polymer ?
#
loop_
_entity_poly.entity_id
_entity_poly.type
_entity_poly.pdbx_seq_one_letter_code
_entity_poly.pdbx_strand_id
1 'polypeptide(L)' 'MKPSEPVTENTLSEDSSEPEDDALRQLCHEISGPLTSILVHCDLQLESDCTPATRARIEAILSEALRIHQRLRNSQRG' A
#
# COMPACT_ATOMS: atom_id res chain seq x y z
N MET A 1 35.91 -7.03 49.65
CA MET A 1 34.85 -8.05 49.46
C MET A 1 33.56 -7.30 49.10
N LYS A 2 33.09 -7.55 47.86
CA LYS A 2 31.77 -7.40 47.17
C LYS A 2 30.63 -6.53 47.77
N PRO A 3 29.62 -6.12 46.95
CA PRO A 3 29.55 -5.97 45.47
C PRO A 3 28.93 -4.63 45.01
N SER A 4 29.43 -4.02 43.91
CA SER A 4 28.84 -4.05 42.55
C SER A 4 27.46 -3.41 42.41
N GLU A 5 27.44 -2.14 42.00
CA GLU A 5 26.29 -1.51 41.36
C GLU A 5 26.28 -1.90 39.87
N PRO A 6 25.15 -2.33 39.29
CA PRO A 6 25.03 -2.44 37.85
C PRO A 6 24.41 -1.16 37.26
N VAL A 7 25.26 -0.40 36.56
CA VAL A 7 25.13 -0.01 35.14
C VAL A 7 23.77 0.55 34.69
N THR A 8 23.77 1.85 34.39
CA THR A 8 22.87 2.56 33.48
C THR A 8 23.00 2.08 32.03
N GLU A 9 22.00 2.39 31.20
CA GLU A 9 21.88 2.06 29.75
C GLU A 9 21.56 0.57 29.51
N ASN A 10 20.57 0.19 28.70
CA ASN A 10 20.32 0.73 27.38
C ASN A 10 19.01 0.16 26.79
N THR A 11 18.38 0.97 25.93
CA THR A 11 17.77 0.59 24.65
C THR A 11 16.54 -0.34 24.55
N LEU A 12 15.57 0.22 23.81
CA LEU A 12 14.73 -0.42 22.78
C LEU A 12 13.36 -0.94 23.23
N SER A 13 12.38 -0.04 23.09
CA SER A 13 11.15 -0.38 22.37
C SER A 13 11.50 -1.07 21.05
N GLU A 14 11.28 -2.38 20.98
CA GLU A 14 11.16 -3.13 19.73
C GLU A 14 9.83 -3.89 19.86
N ASP A 15 8.74 -3.23 19.47
CA ASP A 15 8.17 -3.37 18.12
C ASP A 15 7.83 -4.85 17.87
N SER A 16 6.81 -5.32 18.59
CA SER A 16 6.16 -6.61 18.34
C SER A 16 5.27 -6.49 17.09
N SER A 17 5.87 -6.10 15.97
CA SER A 17 5.24 -6.16 14.65
C SER A 17 5.16 -7.64 14.30
N GLU A 18 3.94 -8.19 14.30
CA GLU A 18 3.75 -9.59 13.95
C GLU A 18 4.20 -9.82 12.49
N PRO A 19 4.84 -10.96 12.17
CA PRO A 19 5.37 -11.22 10.83
C PRO A 19 4.30 -11.23 9.72
N GLU A 20 3.02 -11.36 10.09
CA GLU A 20 1.89 -11.26 9.17
C GLU A 20 1.65 -9.81 8.69
N ASP A 21 1.89 -8.82 9.54
CA ASP A 21 1.75 -7.40 9.18
C ASP A 21 2.84 -6.97 8.20
N ASP A 22 4.06 -7.50 8.33
CA ASP A 22 5.16 -7.23 7.42
C ASP A 22 4.91 -7.81 6.02
N ALA A 23 4.37 -9.03 5.93
CA ALA A 23 4.00 -9.64 4.65
C ALA A 23 2.88 -8.87 3.94
N LEU A 24 1.87 -8.41 4.69
CA LEU A 24 0.79 -7.60 4.14
C LEU A 24 1.28 -6.22 3.68
N ARG A 25 2.15 -5.56 4.46
CA ARG A 25 2.76 -4.27 4.09
C ARG A 25 3.61 -4.40 2.84
N GLN A 26 4.41 -5.45 2.74
CA GLN A 26 5.22 -5.75 1.55
C GLN A 26 4.33 -5.96 0.31
N LEU A 27 3.27 -6.76 0.43
CA LEU A 27 2.30 -6.97 -0.65
C LEU A 27 1.62 -5.65 -1.07
N CYS A 28 1.22 -4.82 -0.11
CA CYS A 28 0.63 -3.52 -0.40
C CYS A 28 1.61 -2.61 -1.16
N HIS A 29 2.89 -2.59 -0.77
CA HIS A 29 3.92 -1.84 -1.46
C HIS A 29 4.10 -2.31 -2.91
N GLU A 30 4.19 -3.63 -3.12
CA GLU A 30 4.35 -4.24 -4.45
C GLU A 30 3.18 -3.95 -5.38
N ILE A 31 1.94 -3.95 -4.87
CA ILE A 31 0.73 -3.67 -5.66
C ILE A 31 0.58 -2.17 -5.95
N SER A 32 1.08 -1.29 -5.06
CA SER A 32 0.87 0.16 -5.17
C SER A 32 1.41 0.74 -6.48
N GLY A 33 2.61 0.33 -6.91
CA GLY A 33 3.21 0.80 -8.16
C GLY A 33 2.39 0.45 -9.42
N PRO A 34 2.14 -0.84 -9.68
CA PRO A 34 1.28 -1.28 -10.78
C PRO A 34 -0.12 -0.64 -10.76
N LEU A 35 -0.71 -0.50 -9.57
CA LEU A 35 -2.03 0.10 -9.44
C LEU A 35 -2.04 1.58 -9.81
N THR A 36 -1.04 2.35 -9.37
CA THR A 36 -0.86 3.75 -9.80
C THR A 36 -0.69 3.85 -11.31
N SER A 37 0.08 2.94 -11.92
CA SER A 37 0.24 2.90 -13.38
C SER A 37 -1.10 2.69 -14.10
N ILE A 38 -1.93 1.75 -13.62
CA ILE A 38 -3.28 1.51 -14.17
C ILE A 38 -4.14 2.78 -14.09
N LEU A 39 -4.15 3.46 -12.94
CA LEU A 39 -4.93 4.68 -12.75
C LEU A 39 -4.52 5.77 -13.74
N VAL A 40 -3.22 6.06 -13.83
CA VAL A 40 -2.68 7.06 -14.76
C VAL A 40 -3.00 6.69 -16.21
N HIS A 41 -2.85 5.42 -16.59
CA HIS A 41 -3.17 4.99 -17.95
C HIS A 41 -4.67 5.08 -18.27
N CYS A 42 -5.56 4.81 -17.31
CA CYS A 42 -6.99 5.01 -17.50
C CYS A 42 -7.30 6.49 -17.75
N ASP A 43 -6.75 7.40 -16.96
CA ASP A 43 -6.96 8.85 -17.12
C ASP A 43 -6.52 9.31 -18.53
N LEU A 44 -5.30 8.93 -18.94
CA LEU A 44 -4.78 9.26 -20.28
C LEU A 44 -5.64 8.69 -21.41
N GLN A 45 -6.17 7.48 -21.25
CA GLN A 45 -7.01 6.85 -22.28
C GLN A 45 -8.42 7.47 -22.33
N LEU A 46 -8.96 7.95 -21.21
CA LEU A 46 -10.26 8.62 -21.16
C LEU A 46 -10.22 10.03 -21.76
N GLU A 47 -9.06 10.70 -21.70
CA GLU A 47 -8.78 11.95 -22.39
C GLU A 47 -8.65 11.78 -23.91
N SER A 48 -8.36 10.57 -24.37
CA SER A 48 -8.25 10.25 -25.80
C SER A 48 -9.60 9.95 -26.46
N ASP A 49 -9.68 10.17 -27.77
CA ASP A 49 -10.83 9.76 -28.58
C ASP A 49 -10.94 8.23 -28.59
N CYS A 50 -12.01 7.71 -28.01
CA CYS A 50 -12.30 6.29 -27.96
C CYS A 50 -13.79 6.02 -28.18
N THR A 51 -14.12 4.82 -28.67
CA THR A 51 -15.52 4.43 -28.86
C THR A 51 -16.27 4.40 -27.53
N PRO A 52 -17.60 4.58 -27.50
CA PRO A 52 -18.38 4.48 -26.26
C PRO A 52 -18.18 3.15 -25.51
N ALA A 53 -18.02 2.05 -26.25
CA ALA A 53 -17.77 0.73 -25.65
C ALA A 53 -16.38 0.64 -25.01
N THR A 54 -15.35 1.23 -25.65
CA THR A 54 -14.00 1.30 -25.08
C THR A 54 -13.99 2.18 -23.84
N ARG A 55 -14.62 3.36 -23.89
CA ARG A 55 -14.75 4.28 -22.75
C ARG A 55 -15.38 3.59 -21.55
N ALA A 56 -16.51 2.91 -21.72
CA ALA A 56 -17.19 2.20 -20.65
C ALA A 56 -16.32 1.10 -20.01
N ARG A 57 -15.48 0.42 -20.81
CA ARG A 57 -14.52 -0.57 -20.29
C ARG A 57 -13.42 0.08 -19.46
N ILE A 58 -12.87 1.20 -19.93
CA ILE A 58 -11.83 1.94 -19.19
C ILE A 58 -12.40 2.49 -17.89
N GLU A 59 -13.60 3.07 -17.90
CA GLU A 59 -14.28 3.56 -16.69
C GLU A 59 -14.51 2.44 -15.66
N ALA A 60 -14.89 1.23 -16.12
CA ALA A 60 -15.03 0.08 -15.24
C ALA A 60 -13.69 -0.33 -14.61
N ILE A 61 -12.59 -0.34 -15.38
CA ILE A 61 -11.24 -0.63 -14.87
C ILE A 61 -10.82 0.44 -13.87
N LEU A 62 -11.03 1.72 -14.18
CA LEU A 62 -10.69 2.84 -13.30
C LEU A 62 -11.44 2.75 -11.97
N SER A 63 -12.74 2.49 -12.01
CA SER A 63 -13.58 2.33 -10.81
C SER A 63 -13.06 1.20 -9.91
N GLU A 64 -12.71 0.07 -10.51
CA GLU A 64 -12.20 -1.09 -9.78
C GLU A 64 -10.79 -0.85 -9.21
N ALA A 65 -9.91 -0.20 -9.97
CA ALA A 65 -8.58 0.18 -9.52
C ALA A 65 -8.64 1.16 -8.34
N LEU A 66 -9.54 2.15 -8.38
CA LEU A 66 -9.78 3.07 -7.27
C LEU A 66 -10.29 2.34 -6.03
N ARG A 67 -11.20 1.38 -6.21
CA ARG A 67 -11.73 0.54 -5.12
C ARG A 67 -10.62 -0.25 -4.45
N ILE A 68 -9.70 -0.84 -5.22
CA ILE A 68 -8.54 -1.56 -4.69
C ILE A 68 -7.60 -0.59 -3.97
N HIS A 69 -7.31 0.58 -4.56
CA HIS A 69 -6.41 1.57 -3.99
C HIS A 69 -6.90 2.07 -2.62
N GLN A 70 -8.20 2.35 -2.50
CA GLN A 70 -8.81 2.73 -1.24
C GLN A 70 -8.70 1.63 -0.17
N ARG A 71 -8.91 0.36 -0.56
CA ARG A 71 -8.76 -0.77 0.36
C ARG A 71 -7.34 -0.91 0.88
N LEU A 72 -6.34 -0.88 -0.01
CA LEU A 72 -4.93 -0.95 0.37
C LEU A 72 -4.54 0.19 1.32
N ARG A 73 -5.00 1.42 1.03
CA ARG A 73 -4.72 2.58 1.88
C ARG A 73 -5.34 2.46 3.28
N ASN A 74 -6.49 1.80 3.40
CA ASN A 74 -7.13 1.55 4.68
C ASN A 74 -6.43 0.42 5.46
N SER A 75 -5.92 -0.59 4.77
CA SER A 75 -5.13 -1.69 5.36
C SER A 75 -3.77 -1.24 5.90
N GLN A 76 -3.22 -0.12 5.43
CA GLN A 76 -1.95 0.45 5.92
C GLN A 76 -2.11 1.43 7.11
N ARG A 77 -3.35 1.74 7.50
CA ARG A 77 -3.68 2.71 8.57
C ARG A 77 -4.24 2.07 9.84
N GLY A 78 -4.56 0.78 9.78
CA GLY A 78 -4.88 -0.05 10.95
C GLY A 78 -3.59 -0.59 11.55
#